data_AF-A0A971Z5C9-F1
#
_entry.id   AF-A0A971Z5C9-F1
#
_cell.length_a   1.000
_cell.length_b   1.000
_cell.length_c   1.000
_cell.angle_alpha   90.00
_cell.angle_beta   90.00
_cell.angle_gamma   90.00
#
_symmetry.space_group_name_H-M   'P 1'
#
loop_
_entity.id
_entity.type
_entity.pdbx_description
1 polymer ?
#
loop_
_entity_poly.entity_id
_entity_poly.type
_entity_poly.pdbx_seq_one_letter_code
_entity_poly.pdbx_strand_id
1 'polypeptide(L)' 'MSVYMVTVMTFVITWVNTGLGEGFIARWWRAFYIAWPIAFTLMAVGAPRISRLVMRLKKD' A
#
# COMPACT_ATOMS: atom_id res chain seq x y z
N MET A 1 -0.64 1.63 -13.65
CA MET A 1 -1.42 2.36 -12.62
C MET A 1 -0.90 2.19 -11.19
N SER A 2 -0.26 1.08 -10.78
CA SER A 2 0.02 0.80 -9.36
C SER A 2 1.41 1.16 -8.83
N VAL A 3 2.48 1.01 -9.63
CA VAL A 3 3.87 1.18 -9.13
C VAL A 3 4.14 2.61 -8.66
N TYR A 4 3.73 3.62 -9.44
CA TYR A 4 3.92 5.03 -9.11
C TYR A 4 3.24 5.42 -7.78
N MET A 5 1.99 4.98 -7.59
CA MET A 5 1.24 5.23 -6.35
C MET A 5 1.89 4.54 -5.14
N VAL A 6 2.34 3.29 -5.27
CA VAL A 6 3.00 2.55 -4.18
C VAL A 6 4.34 3.19 -3.80
N THR A 7 5.16 3.59 -4.79
CA THR A 7 6.46 4.23 -4.54
C THR A 7 6.28 5.58 -3.86
N VAL A 8 5.33 6.41 -4.32
CA VAL A 8 5.07 7.73 -3.74
C VAL A 8 4.45 7.61 -2.34
N MET A 9 3.48 6.73 -2.13
CA MET A 9 2.85 6.56 -0.81
C MET A 9 3.83 6.01 0.23
N THR A 10 4.65 5.01 -0.12
CA THR A 10 5.66 4.49 0.81
C THR A 10 6.75 5.53 1.10
N PHE A 11 7.14 6.35 0.13
CA PHE A 11 8.07 7.46 0.32
C PHE A 11 7.50 8.53 1.25
N VAL A 12 6.28 9.00 0.98
CA VAL A 12 5.61 10.05 1.78
C VAL A 12 5.31 9.56 3.20
N ILE A 13 4.82 8.33 3.38
CA ILE A 13 4.56 7.76 4.71
C ILE A 13 5.85 7.64 5.53
N THR A 14 6.94 7.21 4.90
CA THR A 14 8.25 7.13 5.56
C THR A 14 8.75 8.53 5.92
N TRP A 15 8.58 9.50 5.02
CA TRP A 15 9.01 10.88 5.26
C TRP A 15 8.24 11.53 6.41
N VAL A 16 6.92 11.39 6.42
CA VAL A 16 6.05 11.92 7.48
C VAL A 16 6.34 11.28 8.84
N ASN A 17 6.58 9.96 8.89
CA ASN A 17 6.79 9.28 10.18
C ASN A 17 8.19 9.46 10.76
N THR A 18 9.22 9.65 9.93
CA THR A 18 10.62 9.58 10.38
C THR A 18 11.48 10.79 10.05
N GLY A 19 10.97 11.74 9.26
CA GLY A 19 11.75 12.89 8.78
C GLY A 19 12.84 12.51 7.77
N LEU A 20 13.35 13.51 7.03
CA LEU A 20 14.52 13.35 6.15
C LEU A 20 15.82 13.45 6.98
N GLY A 21 16.09 12.43 7.79
CA GLY A 21 17.33 12.28 8.55
C GLY A 21 18.25 11.21 7.96
N GLU A 22 19.44 11.05 8.52
CA GLU A 22 20.35 9.96 8.14
C GLU A 22 19.66 8.59 8.23
N GLY A 23 19.92 7.71 7.26
CA GLY A 23 19.27 6.41 7.14
C GLY A 23 17.82 6.43 6.62
N PHE A 24 17.33 7.56 6.09
CA PHE A 24 16.00 7.65 5.47
C PHE A 24 15.78 6.64 4.34
N ILE A 25 16.76 6.50 3.43
CA ILE A 25 16.68 5.54 2.31
C ILE A 25 16.61 4.09 2.81
N ALA A 26 17.37 3.73 3.85
CA ALA A 26 17.33 2.38 4.43
C ALA A 26 15.96 2.08 5.08
N ARG A 27 15.39 3.07 5.78
CA ARG A 27 14.04 2.96 6.38
C ARG A 27 12.96 2.87 5.31
N TRP A 28 13.07 3.68 4.25
CA TRP A 28 12.16 3.66 3.11
C TRP A 28 12.21 2.30 2.40
N TRP A 29 13.40 1.75 2.16
CA TRP A 29 13.56 0.45 1.53
C TRP A 29 12.94 -0.68 2.37
N ARG A 30 13.15 -0.65 3.69
CA ARG A 30 12.53 -1.61 4.62
C ARG A 30 11.00 -1.49 4.61
N ALA A 31 10.47 -0.27 4.63
CA ALA A 31 9.03 -0.02 4.56
C ALA A 31 8.44 -0.49 3.22
N PHE A 32 9.11 -0.22 2.10
CA PHE A 32 8.71 -0.69 0.78
C PHE A 32 8.66 -2.22 0.71
N TYR A 33 9.70 -2.89 1.22
CA TYR A 33 9.80 -4.35 1.21
C TYR A 33 8.71 -5.03 2.06
N ILE A 34 8.28 -4.40 3.15
CA ILE A 34 7.19 -4.91 4.00
C ILE A 34 5.82 -4.57 3.40
N ALA A 35 5.66 -3.35 2.87
CA ALA A 35 4.40 -2.89 2.31
C ALA A 35 4.00 -3.63 1.03
N TRP A 36 4.97 -4.00 0.19
CA TRP A 36 4.71 -4.69 -1.07
C TRP A 36 3.96 -6.04 -0.91
N PRO A 37 4.42 -7.01 -0.10
CA PRO A 37 3.70 -8.26 0.10
C PRO A 37 2.35 -8.04 0.80
N ILE A 38 2.25 -7.11 1.75
CA ILE A 38 0.99 -6.79 2.44
C ILE A 38 -0.04 -6.24 1.44
N ALA A 39 0.36 -5.29 0.60
CA ALA A 39 -0.50 -4.72 -0.42
C ALA A 39 -0.91 -5.77 -1.46
N PHE A 40 0.01 -6.65 -1.87
CA PHE A 40 -0.30 -7.76 -2.78
C PHE A 40 -1.32 -8.73 -2.17
N THR A 41 -1.13 -9.14 -0.92
CA THR A 41 -2.09 -10.02 -0.22
C THR A 41 -3.45 -9.33 -0.06
N LEU A 42 -3.47 -8.06 0.31
CA LEU A 42 -4.71 -7.28 0.42
C LEU A 42 -5.42 -7.12 -0.93
N MET A 43 -4.70 -6.92 -2.03
CA MET A 43 -5.32 -6.87 -3.36
C MET A 43 -5.85 -8.24 -3.78
N ALA A 44 -5.05 -9.30 -3.65
CA ALA A 44 -5.44 -10.66 -4.03
C ALA A 44 -6.68 -11.14 -3.26
N VAL A 45 -6.77 -10.80 -1.98
CA VAL A 45 -7.88 -11.21 -1.11
C VAL A 45 -9.03 -10.19 -1.13
N GLY A 46 -8.71 -8.90 -1.17
CA GLY A 46 -9.64 -7.78 -1.07
C GLY A 46 -10.39 -7.51 -2.36
N ALA A 47 -9.75 -7.62 -3.53
CA ALA A 47 -10.41 -7.39 -4.82
C ALA A 47 -11.66 -8.27 -5.00
N PRO A 48 -11.61 -9.62 -4.85
CA PRO A 48 -12.81 -10.44 -4.99
C PRO A 48 -13.84 -10.20 -3.88
N ARG A 49 -13.41 -9.80 -2.66
CA ARG A 49 -14.33 -9.52 -1.55
C ARG A 49 -15.08 -8.22 -1.73
N ILE A 50 -14.40 -7.16 -2.16
CA ILE A 50 -15.00 -5.85 -2.43
C ILE A 50 -15.96 -5.97 -3.62
N SER A 51 -15.57 -6.66 -4.69
CA SER A 51 -16.48 -6.89 -5.82
C SER A 51 -17.74 -7.68 -5.41
N ARG A 52 -17.62 -8.66 -4.51
CA ARG A 52 -18.79 -9.37 -3.95
C ARG A 52 -19.67 -8.47 -3.07
N LEU A 53 -19.08 -7.61 -2.25
CA LEU A 53 -19.82 -6.65 -1.41
C LEU A 53 -20.59 -5.64 -2.27
N VAL A 54 -19.93 -5.07 -3.28
CA VAL A 54 -20.56 -4.12 -4.23
C VAL A 54 -21.68 -4.80 -5.01
N MET A 55 -21.50 -6.05 -5.45
CA MET A 55 -22.57 -6.81 -6.12
C MET A 55 -23.76 -7.09 -5.20
N ARG A 56 -23.55 -7.29 -3.89
CA ARG A 56 -24.65 -7.45 -2.92
C ARG A 56 -25.40 -6.14 -2.69
N LEU A 57 -24.68 -5.02 -2.58
CA LEU A 57 -25.25 -3.68 -2.42
C LEU A 57 -26.08 -3.22 -3.62
N LYS A 58 -25.77 -3.68 -4.82
CA LYS A 58 -26.52 -3.31 -6.04
C LYS A 58 -27.83 -4.11 -6.22
N LYS A 59 -28.12 -5.06 -5.32
CA LYS A 59 -29.28 -5.95 -5.41
C LYS A 59 -30.47 -5.50 -4.53
N ASP A 60 -30.27 -4.47 -3.70
CA ASP A 60 -31.32 -3.80 -2.92
C ASP A 60 -31.74 -2.49 -3.61
#